data_AF-A0AAV6W1F2-F1
#
_entry.id   AF-A0AAV6W1F2-F1
#
_cell.length_a   1.000
_cell.length_b   1.000
_cell.length_c   1.000
_cell.angle_alpha   90.00
_cell.angle_beta   90.00
_cell.angle_gamma   90.00
#
_symmetry.space_group_name_H-M   'P 1'
#
loop_
_entity.id
_entity.type
_entity.pdbx_description
1 polymer ?
#
loop_
_entity_poly.entity_id
_entity_poly.type
_entity_poly.pdbx_seq_one_letter_code
_entity_poly.pdbx_strand_id
1 'polypeptide(L)'
;MENSLSKLFEIEESVSGKLVRILCIDGGGIRGIIPGVILSYLESELQKLDGEDARLADYFDVIAGTSTGGLVTAMLTAPGENNRPLFAAKDIKKFYLDECPKIFPQHCSSYTTLGHTAARVITAFAGPKYDGKYLHSLVKEKLGDLKLHQTLTHVVIPTFDIKTLQPVIFSTYEVNNKPSLDASLSDICIGTSAAPTYLPAHYFETQDSQGHKRQFNLIDGGVAANNPALVAINQATKQMTR
;
A
#
# COMPACT_ATOMS: atom_id res chain seq x y z
N MET A 1 -21.22 -38.47 3.88
CA MET A 1 -21.14 -37.11 3.27
C MET A 1 -19.96 -36.30 3.79
N GLU A 2 -19.40 -36.59 4.98
CA GLU A 2 -18.21 -35.90 5.52
C GLU A 2 -16.88 -36.21 4.79
N ASN A 3 -16.73 -37.39 4.19
CA ASN A 3 -15.50 -37.78 3.47
C ASN A 3 -15.30 -37.11 2.09
N SER A 4 -16.25 -36.29 1.63
CA SER A 4 -16.12 -35.56 0.35
C SER A 4 -15.56 -34.15 0.51
N LEU A 5 -15.63 -33.57 1.72
CA LEU A 5 -15.16 -32.22 2.02
C LEU A 5 -13.69 -32.20 2.46
N SER A 6 -13.20 -33.27 3.10
CA SER A 6 -11.78 -33.42 3.43
C SER A 6 -10.89 -33.51 2.19
N LYS A 7 -11.38 -34.14 1.11
CA LYS A 7 -10.70 -34.19 -0.20
C LYS A 7 -10.67 -32.86 -0.97
N LEU A 8 -11.51 -31.89 -0.62
CA LEU A 8 -11.50 -30.57 -1.27
C LEU A 8 -10.37 -29.67 -0.76
N PHE A 9 -9.71 -30.04 0.35
CA PHE A 9 -8.60 -29.29 0.97
C PHE A 9 -7.27 -30.03 0.94
N GLU A 10 -7.20 -31.24 0.40
CA GLU A 10 -5.94 -31.83 -0.05
C GLU A 10 -5.55 -31.11 -1.36
N ILE A 11 -4.81 -30.01 -1.23
CA ILE A 11 -4.03 -29.47 -2.34
C ILE A 11 -3.09 -30.62 -2.73
N GLU A 12 -3.39 -31.31 -3.83
CA GLU A 12 -2.51 -32.34 -4.39
C GLU A 12 -1.10 -31.74 -4.50
N GLU A 13 -0.16 -32.25 -3.70
CA GLU A 13 1.27 -31.98 -3.83
C GLU A 13 1.76 -32.58 -5.15
N SER A 14 1.46 -31.92 -6.27
CA SER A 14 1.99 -32.32 -7.57
C SER A 14 2.34 -31.13 -8.47
N VAL A 15 2.81 -30.03 -7.90
CA VAL A 15 3.56 -29.01 -8.66
C VAL A 15 5.03 -29.11 -8.22
N SER A 16 5.85 -29.73 -9.09
CA SER A 16 7.31 -29.86 -8.92
C SER A 16 8.05 -28.51 -9.09
N GLY A 17 7.58 -27.47 -8.39
CA GLY A 17 8.15 -26.13 -8.41
C GLY A 17 7.87 -25.41 -7.09
N LYS A 18 8.78 -24.51 -6.69
CA LYS A 18 8.59 -23.66 -5.50
C LYS A 18 7.35 -22.79 -5.72
N LEU A 19 6.29 -23.00 -4.93
CA LEU A 19 5.12 -22.15 -4.92
C LEU A 19 5.50 -20.73 -4.49
N VAL A 20 4.89 -19.72 -5.11
CA VAL A 20 5.05 -18.31 -4.72
C VAL A 20 3.74 -17.79 -4.14
N ARG A 21 3.82 -17.27 -2.91
CA ARG A 21 2.69 -16.79 -2.13
C ARG A 21 2.62 -15.27 -2.25
N ILE A 22 1.52 -14.77 -2.83
CA ILE A 22 1.29 -13.35 -3.07
C ILE A 22 0.08 -12.88 -2.26
N LEU A 23 0.27 -11.90 -1.39
CA LEU A 23 -0.80 -11.18 -0.70
C LEU A 23 -1.12 -9.89 -1.45
N CYS A 24 -2.39 -9.64 -1.77
CA CYS A 24 -2.82 -8.43 -2.49
C CYS A 24 -3.89 -7.68 -1.70
N ILE A 25 -3.71 -6.38 -1.53
CA ILE A 25 -4.59 -5.51 -0.74
C ILE A 25 -5.09 -4.36 -1.61
N ASP A 26 -6.40 -4.31 -1.82
CA ASP A 26 -7.04 -3.32 -2.67
C ASP A 26 -7.04 -1.92 -2.05
N GLY A 27 -7.13 -0.91 -2.92
CA GLY A 27 -7.41 0.46 -2.53
C GLY A 27 -8.84 0.66 -2.03
N GLY A 28 -9.04 1.65 -1.13
CA GLY A 28 -10.37 1.87 -0.56
C GLY A 28 -10.54 3.00 0.45
N GLY A 29 -9.52 3.84 0.68
CA GLY A 29 -9.57 4.91 1.67
C GLY A 29 -9.77 4.36 3.08
N ILE A 30 -10.67 4.97 3.85
CA ILE A 30 -11.00 4.52 5.22
C ILE A 30 -11.46 3.05 5.31
N ARG A 31 -11.93 2.47 4.19
CA ARG A 31 -12.33 1.05 4.14
C ARG A 31 -11.15 0.08 4.26
N GLY A 32 -9.90 0.57 4.31
CA GLY A 32 -8.72 -0.21 4.68
C GLY A 32 -8.83 -0.94 6.02
N ILE A 33 -9.73 -0.50 6.90
CA ILE A 33 -10.08 -1.24 8.11
C ILE A 33 -10.60 -2.65 7.84
N ILE A 34 -11.29 -2.87 6.71
CA ILE A 34 -11.85 -4.18 6.34
C ILE A 34 -10.72 -5.20 6.10
N PRO A 35 -9.79 -4.99 5.15
CA PRO A 35 -8.65 -5.89 5.01
C PRO A 35 -7.79 -5.89 6.27
N GLY A 36 -7.65 -4.78 7.01
CA GLY A 36 -6.93 -4.76 8.29
C GLY A 36 -7.46 -5.75 9.33
N VAL A 37 -8.78 -5.91 9.44
CA VAL A 37 -9.40 -6.92 10.31
C VAL A 37 -9.12 -8.34 9.83
N ILE A 38 -9.21 -8.59 8.52
CA ILE A 38 -8.95 -9.91 7.93
C ILE A 38 -7.48 -10.31 8.15
N LEU A 39 -6.55 -9.38 7.90
CA LEU A 39 -5.11 -9.59 8.08
C LEU A 39 -4.76 -9.82 9.54
N SER A 40 -5.39 -9.09 10.48
CA SER A 40 -5.23 -9.32 11.91
C SER A 40 -5.69 -10.72 12.32
N TYR A 41 -6.79 -11.21 11.75
CA TYR A 41 -7.25 -12.56 12.02
C TYR A 41 -6.28 -13.60 11.45
N LEU A 42 -5.89 -13.45 10.17
CA LEU A 42 -4.95 -14.35 9.51
C LEU A 42 -3.61 -14.45 10.26
N GLU A 43 -3.01 -13.32 10.64
CA GLU A 43 -1.76 -13.32 11.39
C GLU A 43 -1.92 -13.97 12.77
N SER A 44 -3.08 -13.80 13.42
CA SER A 44 -3.34 -14.46 14.71
C SER A 44 -3.48 -15.98 14.59
N GLU A 45 -4.02 -16.49 13.49
CA GLU A 45 -4.07 -17.94 13.24
C GLU A 45 -2.68 -18.51 12.96
N LEU A 46 -1.86 -17.79 12.19
CA LEU A 46 -0.45 -18.17 11.96
C LEU A 46 0.36 -18.17 13.27
N GLN A 47 0.13 -17.19 14.15
CA GLN A 47 0.79 -17.12 15.45
C GLN A 47 0.41 -18.29 16.38
N LYS A 48 -0.82 -18.82 16.28
CA LYS A 48 -1.22 -20.02 17.04
C LYS A 48 -0.49 -21.27 16.55
N LEU A 49 -0.10 -21.32 15.28
CA LEU A 49 0.57 -22.46 14.67
C LEU A 49 2.09 -22.41 14.89
N ASP A 50 2.70 -21.26 14.64
CA ASP A 50 4.18 -21.14 14.54
C ASP A 50 4.80 -20.23 15.63
N GLY A 51 3.99 -19.63 16.50
CA GLY A 51 4.41 -18.81 17.65
C GLY A 51 4.10 -17.31 17.52
N GLU A 52 4.13 -16.60 18.64
CA GLU A 52 3.71 -15.18 18.75
C GLU A 52 4.53 -14.21 17.88
N ASP A 53 5.75 -14.60 17.52
CA ASP A 53 6.63 -13.80 16.69
C ASP A 53 6.30 -13.89 15.20
N ALA A 54 5.46 -14.84 14.76
CA ALA A 54 5.07 -14.98 13.36
C ALA A 54 4.41 -13.70 12.82
N ARG A 55 4.81 -13.29 11.61
CA ARG A 55 4.27 -12.11 10.90
C ARG A 55 3.96 -12.46 9.46
N LEU A 56 3.02 -11.74 8.86
CA LEU A 56 2.63 -11.97 7.46
C LEU A 56 3.81 -11.93 6.47
N ALA A 57 4.81 -11.07 6.71
CA ALA A 57 6.01 -10.98 5.88
C ALA A 57 6.86 -12.26 5.84
N ASP A 58 6.70 -13.17 6.81
CA ASP A 58 7.42 -14.45 6.86
C ASP A 58 6.80 -15.50 5.91
N TYR A 59 5.52 -15.34 5.58
CA TYR A 59 4.74 -16.31 4.80
C TYR A 59 4.49 -15.86 3.37
N PHE A 60 4.52 -14.56 3.09
CA PHE A 60 4.27 -14.04 1.76
C PHE A 60 5.58 -13.62 1.10
N ASP A 61 5.88 -14.26 -0.03
CA ASP A 61 7.03 -13.91 -0.88
C ASP A 61 6.84 -12.53 -1.54
N VAL A 62 5.58 -12.12 -1.74
CA VAL A 62 5.22 -10.81 -2.27
C VAL A 62 4.00 -10.24 -1.53
N ILE A 63 4.08 -8.97 -1.12
CA ILE A 63 2.94 -8.21 -0.62
C ILE A 63 2.68 -7.01 -1.52
N ALA A 64 1.50 -6.96 -2.14
CA ALA A 64 1.10 -5.93 -3.07
C ALA A 64 -0.05 -5.11 -2.52
N GLY A 65 -0.03 -3.81 -2.76
CA GLY A 65 -1.04 -2.91 -2.23
C GLY A 65 -1.22 -1.65 -3.06
N THR A 66 -2.47 -1.25 -3.29
CA THR A 66 -2.80 0.01 -3.95
C THR A 66 -3.42 0.98 -2.95
N SER A 67 -3.02 2.26 -2.99
CA SER A 67 -3.57 3.31 -2.13
C SER A 67 -3.41 2.94 -0.65
N THR A 68 -4.51 2.98 0.09
CA THR A 68 -4.64 2.42 1.43
C THR A 68 -4.02 1.02 1.58
N GLY A 69 -4.20 0.12 0.61
CA GLY A 69 -3.55 -1.18 0.61
C GLY A 69 -2.02 -1.07 0.50
N GLY A 70 -1.51 -0.09 -0.24
CA GLY A 70 -0.08 0.23 -0.32
C GLY A 70 0.50 0.77 1.00
N LEU A 71 -0.28 1.56 1.75
CA LEU A 71 0.07 1.95 3.12
C LEU A 71 0.20 0.72 4.01
N VAL A 72 -0.78 -0.18 3.97
CA VAL A 72 -0.77 -1.43 4.74
C VAL A 72 0.41 -2.31 4.34
N THR A 73 0.70 -2.43 3.04
CA THR A 73 1.89 -3.13 2.53
C THR A 73 3.17 -2.57 3.15
N ALA A 74 3.36 -1.25 3.16
CA ALA A 74 4.53 -0.63 3.77
C ALA A 74 4.58 -0.89 5.28
N MET A 75 3.45 -0.80 6.00
CA MET A 75 3.39 -1.09 7.43
C MET A 75 3.82 -2.53 7.76
N LEU A 76 3.42 -3.50 6.93
CA LEU A 76 3.71 -4.93 7.13
C LEU A 76 5.12 -5.35 6.67
N THR A 77 5.82 -4.51 5.91
CA THR A 77 7.08 -4.90 5.26
C THR A 77 8.25 -3.97 5.56
N ALA A 78 8.00 -2.78 6.09
CA ALA A 78 9.05 -1.90 6.57
C ALA A 78 9.78 -2.55 7.76
N PRO A 79 11.12 -2.64 7.73
CA PRO A 79 11.88 -3.17 8.86
C PRO A 79 11.86 -2.20 10.04
N GLY A 80 11.53 -2.72 11.22
CA GLY A 80 11.69 -2.07 12.50
C GLY A 80 12.88 -2.66 13.28
N GLU A 81 12.76 -2.67 14.61
CA GLU A 81 13.76 -3.27 15.49
C GLU A 81 13.93 -4.77 15.19
N ASN A 82 15.18 -5.25 15.27
CA ASN A 82 15.56 -6.64 15.01
C ASN A 82 15.17 -7.16 13.61
N ASN A 83 15.04 -6.27 12.62
CA ASN A 83 14.65 -6.63 11.25
C ASN A 83 13.31 -7.38 11.17
N ARG A 84 12.37 -7.04 12.07
CA ARG A 84 10.97 -7.49 12.06
C ARG A 84 10.06 -6.40 11.52
N PRO A 85 8.87 -6.73 10.99
CA PRO A 85 7.92 -5.73 10.53
C PRO A 85 7.62 -4.67 11.59
N LEU A 86 7.63 -3.40 11.17
CA LEU A 86 7.36 -2.25 12.05
C LEU A 86 5.97 -2.34 12.71
N PHE A 87 5.00 -2.94 12.03
CA PHE A 87 3.64 -3.15 12.53
C PHE A 87 3.27 -4.62 12.49
N ALA A 88 2.56 -5.10 13.51
CA ALA A 88 1.80 -6.34 13.42
C ALA A 88 0.46 -6.07 12.72
N ALA A 89 -0.16 -7.09 12.15
CA ALA A 89 -1.42 -6.95 11.43
C ALA A 89 -2.56 -6.44 12.33
N LYS A 90 -2.52 -6.76 13.63
CA LYS A 90 -3.46 -6.25 14.64
C LYS A 90 -3.41 -4.72 14.81
N ASP A 91 -2.26 -4.11 14.55
CA ASP A 91 -2.05 -2.67 14.72
C ASP A 91 -2.70 -1.86 13.59
N ILE A 92 -2.92 -2.48 12.43
CA ILE A 92 -3.55 -1.84 11.27
C ILE A 92 -4.95 -1.31 11.64
N LYS A 93 -5.79 -2.13 12.27
CA LYS A 93 -7.14 -1.69 12.68
C LYS A 93 -7.07 -0.46 13.58
N LYS A 94 -6.17 -0.49 14.58
CA LYS A 94 -5.99 0.62 15.52
C LYS A 94 -5.51 1.88 14.81
N PHE A 95 -4.53 1.74 13.92
CA PHE A 95 -4.04 2.83 13.08
C PHE A 95 -5.17 3.50 12.30
N TYR A 96 -6.03 2.73 11.61
CA TYR A 96 -7.15 3.32 10.87
C TYR A 96 -8.16 4.03 11.79
N LEU A 97 -8.48 3.48 12.96
CA LEU A 97 -9.41 4.09 13.91
C LEU A 97 -8.87 5.41 14.49
N ASP A 98 -7.58 5.44 14.82
CA ASP A 98 -6.95 6.58 15.49
C ASP A 98 -6.55 7.70 14.50
N GLU A 99 -6.14 7.32 13.28
CA GLU A 99 -5.52 8.25 12.32
C GLU A 99 -6.48 8.73 11.22
N CYS A 100 -7.45 7.92 10.78
CA CYS A 100 -8.37 8.36 9.72
C CYS A 100 -9.22 9.58 10.06
N PRO A 101 -9.71 9.79 11.30
CA PRO A 101 -10.42 11.02 11.64
C PRO A 101 -9.56 12.29 11.48
N LYS A 102 -8.24 12.16 11.60
CA LYS A 102 -7.27 13.26 11.45
C LYS A 102 -6.82 13.44 10.00
N ILE A 103 -6.69 12.34 9.26
CA ILE A 103 -6.39 12.34 7.81
C ILE A 103 -7.58 12.90 7.01
N PHE A 104 -8.80 12.53 7.41
CA PHE A 104 -10.05 12.88 6.74
C PHE A 104 -11.01 13.61 7.70
N PRO A 105 -10.65 14.81 8.18
CA PRO A 105 -11.47 15.54 9.13
C PRO A 105 -12.85 15.84 8.52
N GLN A 106 -13.91 15.43 9.22
CA GLN A 106 -15.26 15.79 8.85
C GLN A 106 -15.60 17.12 9.51
N HIS A 107 -15.76 18.18 8.71
CA HIS A 107 -16.33 19.42 9.23
C HIS A 107 -17.84 19.22 9.45
N CYS A 108 -18.25 19.04 10.72
CA CYS A 108 -19.64 19.12 11.11
C CYS A 108 -20.13 20.56 10.96
N SER A 109 -20.61 20.93 9.77
CA SER A 109 -21.32 22.20 9.59
C SER A 109 -22.73 22.07 10.17
N SER A 110 -22.98 22.79 11.26
CA SER A 110 -24.29 22.95 11.92
C SER A 110 -25.20 24.00 11.22
N TYR A 111 -25.01 24.32 9.93
CA TYR A 111 -25.66 25.48 9.32
C TYR A 111 -26.50 25.17 8.07
N THR A 112 -27.82 25.25 8.30
CA THR A 112 -28.89 25.83 7.45
C THR A 112 -28.85 25.68 5.92
N THR A 113 -29.91 25.07 5.41
CA THR A 113 -30.31 24.76 4.02
C THR A 113 -30.19 25.89 2.96
N LEU A 114 -29.93 27.15 3.32
CA LEU A 114 -29.99 28.29 2.38
C LEU A 114 -28.69 28.63 1.61
N GLY A 115 -27.52 28.07 1.98
CA GLY A 115 -26.21 28.43 1.38
C GLY A 115 -25.62 27.41 0.39
N HIS A 116 -26.31 26.31 0.10
CA HIS A 116 -25.71 25.11 -0.49
C HIS A 116 -25.26 25.23 -1.96
N THR A 117 -25.81 26.13 -2.77
CA THR A 117 -25.47 26.22 -4.20
C THR A 117 -24.20 27.03 -4.46
N ALA A 118 -24.04 28.19 -3.82
CA ALA A 118 -22.85 29.02 -3.98
C ALA A 118 -21.60 28.39 -3.34
N ALA A 119 -21.74 27.79 -2.16
CA ALA A 119 -20.64 27.10 -1.48
C ALA A 119 -20.10 25.91 -2.30
N ARG A 120 -20.97 25.16 -2.99
CA ARG A 120 -20.56 24.01 -3.82
C ARG A 120 -19.71 24.41 -5.02
N VAL A 121 -20.05 25.54 -5.66
CA VAL A 121 -19.26 26.08 -6.79
C VAL A 121 -17.90 26.55 -6.30
N ILE A 122 -17.84 27.27 -5.18
CA ILE A 122 -16.57 27.73 -4.60
C ILE A 122 -15.68 26.55 -4.18
N THR A 123 -16.24 25.50 -3.55
CA THR A 123 -15.48 24.28 -3.21
C THR A 123 -15.01 23.50 -4.43
N ALA A 124 -15.71 23.57 -5.57
CA ALA A 124 -15.28 22.93 -6.81
C ALA A 124 -14.05 23.60 -7.44
N PHE A 125 -13.81 24.88 -7.15
CA PHE A 125 -12.61 25.62 -7.56
C PHE A 125 -11.51 25.64 -6.48
N ALA A 126 -11.79 25.15 -5.27
CA ALA A 126 -10.88 25.18 -4.13
C ALA A 126 -10.16 23.85 -3.94
N GLY A 127 -9.24 23.51 -4.85
CA GLY A 127 -8.25 22.43 -4.64
C GLY A 127 -8.81 21.05 -4.25
N PRO A 128 -7.97 20.13 -3.77
CA PRO A 128 -8.42 18.83 -3.26
C PRO A 128 -9.18 18.97 -1.94
N LYS A 129 -10.08 18.02 -1.65
CA LYS A 129 -10.92 18.00 -0.44
C LYS A 129 -10.11 18.05 0.87
N TYR A 130 -8.92 17.46 0.87
CA TYR A 130 -8.00 17.41 2.00
C TYR A 130 -6.62 17.89 1.56
N ASP A 131 -5.90 18.59 2.44
CA ASP A 131 -4.57 19.16 2.11
C ASP A 131 -3.43 18.14 2.13
N GLY A 132 -3.67 16.95 2.66
CA GLY A 132 -2.70 15.86 2.77
C GLY A 132 -1.58 16.07 3.79
N LYS A 133 -1.48 17.23 4.45
CA LYS A 133 -0.32 17.56 5.31
C LYS A 133 -0.16 16.57 6.46
N TYR A 134 -1.27 16.24 7.11
CA TYR A 134 -1.28 15.28 8.22
C TYR A 134 -0.86 13.88 7.78
N LEU A 135 -1.36 13.42 6.62
CA LEU A 135 -0.96 12.13 6.04
C LEU A 135 0.54 12.11 5.75
N HIS A 136 1.07 13.17 5.14
CA HIS A 136 2.50 13.26 4.80
C HIS A 136 3.37 13.23 6.06
N SER A 137 3.01 13.99 7.10
CA SER A 137 3.76 13.98 8.37
C SER A 137 3.70 12.63 9.05
N LEU A 138 2.52 12.00 9.11
CA LEU A 138 2.33 10.70 9.75
C LEU A 138 3.13 9.60 9.06
N VAL A 139 3.05 9.52 7.73
CA VAL A 139 3.77 8.50 6.95
C VAL A 139 5.28 8.69 7.08
N LYS A 140 5.78 9.93 7.03
CA LYS A 140 7.20 10.23 7.24
C LYS A 140 7.67 9.91 8.67
N GLU A 141 6.85 10.20 9.68
CA GLU A 141 7.15 9.85 11.07
C GLU A 141 7.27 8.33 11.24
N LYS A 142 6.35 7.55 10.66
CA LYS A 142 6.36 6.09 10.82
C LYS A 142 7.44 5.39 10.00
N LEU A 143 7.65 5.80 8.76
CA LEU A 143 8.55 5.09 7.84
C LEU A 143 9.97 5.68 7.82
N GLY A 144 10.17 6.89 8.35
CA GLY A 144 11.46 7.57 8.35
C GLY A 144 12.08 7.65 6.95
N ASP A 145 13.38 7.38 6.89
CA ASP A 145 14.18 7.41 5.65
C ASP A 145 14.25 6.04 4.94
N LEU A 146 13.39 5.09 5.32
CA LEU A 146 13.38 3.76 4.71
C LEU A 146 13.08 3.85 3.21
N LYS A 147 13.84 3.09 2.42
CA LYS A 147 13.72 2.98 0.96
C LYS A 147 13.10 1.66 0.55
N LEU A 148 12.64 1.62 -0.70
CA LEU A 148 11.99 0.46 -1.29
C LEU A 148 12.80 -0.83 -1.18
N HIS A 149 14.11 -0.81 -1.42
CA HIS A 149 14.94 -2.02 -1.34
C HIS A 149 15.09 -2.59 0.08
N GLN A 150 14.75 -1.82 1.12
CA GLN A 150 14.93 -2.22 2.52
C GLN A 150 13.73 -3.01 3.05
N THR A 151 12.67 -3.22 2.26
CA THR A 151 11.50 -4.00 2.71
C THR A 151 11.87 -5.46 2.96
N LEU A 152 11.23 -6.06 3.97
CA LEU A 152 11.53 -7.42 4.45
C LEU A 152 11.17 -8.53 3.46
N THR A 153 10.21 -8.26 2.58
CA THR A 153 9.80 -9.14 1.49
C THR A 153 9.59 -8.31 0.23
N HIS A 154 9.31 -8.96 -0.90
CA HIS A 154 9.05 -8.23 -2.12
C HIS A 154 7.74 -7.45 -2.02
N VAL A 155 7.76 -6.21 -2.49
CA VAL A 155 6.55 -5.38 -2.51
C VAL A 155 6.22 -4.91 -3.91
N VAL A 156 4.93 -4.71 -4.17
CA VAL A 156 4.42 -4.15 -5.43
C VAL A 156 3.37 -3.09 -5.11
N ILE A 157 3.70 -1.82 -5.35
CA ILE A 157 2.84 -0.66 -5.05
C ILE A 157 2.62 0.15 -6.33
N PRO A 158 1.44 0.06 -6.96
CA PRO A 158 1.08 0.87 -8.11
C PRO A 158 0.88 2.35 -7.75
N THR A 159 1.26 3.22 -8.68
CA THR A 159 0.96 4.66 -8.70
C THR A 159 0.73 5.10 -10.14
N PHE A 160 0.27 6.32 -10.37
CA PHE A 160 0.15 6.89 -11.72
C PHE A 160 0.87 8.23 -11.81
N ASP A 161 1.75 8.42 -12.78
CA ASP A 161 2.48 9.67 -12.97
C ASP A 161 1.76 10.56 -14.00
N ILE A 162 1.32 11.74 -13.56
CA ILE A 162 0.51 12.66 -14.38
C ILE A 162 1.34 13.47 -15.37
N LYS A 163 2.65 13.57 -15.17
CA LYS A 163 3.55 14.30 -16.09
C LYS A 163 3.88 13.43 -17.29
N THR A 164 4.10 12.14 -17.07
CA THR A 164 4.39 11.15 -18.12
C THR A 164 3.14 10.46 -18.66
N LEU A 165 2.00 10.59 -17.97
CA LEU A 165 0.73 9.92 -18.27
C LEU A 165 0.87 8.39 -18.33
N GLN A 166 1.64 7.81 -17.41
CA GLN A 166 1.91 6.38 -17.35
C GLN A 166 1.82 5.85 -15.91
N PRO A 167 1.41 4.58 -15.73
CA PRO A 167 1.55 3.89 -14.45
C PRO A 167 3.03 3.78 -14.05
N VAL A 168 3.31 4.04 -12.78
CA VAL A 168 4.61 3.79 -12.16
C VAL A 168 4.41 2.73 -11.08
N ILE A 169 4.99 1.55 -11.29
CA ILE A 169 4.90 0.44 -10.35
C ILE A 169 6.19 0.41 -9.53
N PHE A 170 6.10 0.73 -8.25
CA PHE A 170 7.21 0.56 -7.31
C PHE A 170 7.25 -0.90 -6.91
N SER A 171 8.28 -1.60 -7.40
CA SER A 171 8.48 -3.03 -7.18
C SER A 171 9.92 -3.28 -6.79
N THR A 172 10.14 -4.02 -5.71
CA THR A 172 11.49 -4.45 -5.30
C THR A 172 12.20 -5.24 -6.38
N TYR A 173 11.45 -5.96 -7.23
CA TYR A 173 12.00 -6.71 -8.37
C TYR A 173 12.63 -5.82 -9.43
N GLU A 174 12.21 -4.56 -9.53
CA GLU A 174 12.67 -3.64 -10.57
C GLU A 174 13.81 -2.73 -10.09
N VAL A 175 14.10 -2.67 -8.78
CA VAL A 175 15.13 -1.77 -8.21
C VAL A 175 16.51 -2.03 -8.81
N ASN A 176 16.91 -3.29 -8.95
CA ASN A 176 18.22 -3.63 -9.53
C ASN A 176 18.35 -3.20 -11.01
N ASN A 177 17.26 -3.23 -11.77
CA ASN A 177 17.26 -2.86 -13.19
C ASN A 177 17.04 -1.37 -13.41
N LYS A 178 16.31 -0.72 -12.49
CA LYS A 178 15.95 0.69 -12.54
C LYS A 178 16.19 1.29 -11.14
N PRO A 179 17.45 1.65 -10.81
CA PRO A 179 17.79 2.21 -9.50
C PRO A 179 16.99 3.46 -9.13
N SER A 180 16.50 4.21 -10.13
CA SER A 180 15.60 5.35 -9.90
C SER A 180 14.24 5.00 -9.27
N LEU A 181 13.86 3.72 -9.22
CA LEU A 181 12.66 3.27 -8.50
C LEU A 181 12.91 3.05 -7.00
N ASP A 182 14.16 3.12 -6.53
CA ASP A 182 14.51 3.02 -5.11
C ASP A 182 14.23 4.33 -4.33
N ALA A 183 12.96 4.70 -4.31
CA ALA A 183 12.44 5.87 -3.62
C ALA A 183 12.21 5.60 -2.13
N SER A 184 12.02 6.67 -1.35
CA SER A 184 11.57 6.55 0.05
C SER A 184 10.20 5.87 0.08
N LEU A 185 10.01 4.91 1.00
CA LEU A 185 8.72 4.28 1.21
C LEU A 185 7.64 5.30 1.57
N SER A 186 8.03 6.39 2.24
CA SER A 186 7.12 7.48 2.57
C SER A 186 6.56 8.18 1.32
N ASP A 187 7.42 8.49 0.35
CA ASP A 187 7.02 9.09 -0.93
C ASP A 187 6.14 8.15 -1.76
N ILE A 188 6.47 6.86 -1.78
CA ILE A 188 5.68 5.83 -2.47
C ILE A 188 4.28 5.71 -1.84
N CYS A 189 4.21 5.67 -0.50
CA CYS A 189 2.97 5.59 0.27
C CYS A 189 2.05 6.80 0.05
N ILE A 190 2.63 7.99 0.06
CA ILE A 190 1.91 9.24 -0.21
C ILE A 190 1.41 9.23 -1.66
N GLY A 191 2.28 8.91 -2.63
CA GLY A 191 1.94 8.86 -4.05
C GLY A 191 0.83 7.86 -4.37
N THR A 192 0.90 6.63 -3.85
CA THR A 192 -0.14 5.61 -4.10
C THR A 192 -1.49 5.97 -3.49
N SER A 193 -1.52 6.80 -2.45
CA SER A 193 -2.74 7.19 -1.72
C SER A 193 -3.33 8.54 -2.16
N ALA A 194 -2.66 9.26 -3.07
CA ALA A 194 -3.02 10.61 -3.51
C ALA A 194 -4.22 10.60 -4.48
N ALA A 195 -5.41 10.25 -3.96
CA ALA A 195 -6.62 10.06 -4.76
C ALA A 195 -7.08 11.39 -5.38
N PRO A 196 -7.27 11.46 -6.71
CA PRO A 196 -7.76 12.67 -7.38
C PRO A 196 -9.02 13.21 -6.72
N THR A 197 -9.14 14.54 -6.63
CA THR A 197 -10.20 15.29 -5.91
C THR A 197 -10.18 15.18 -4.38
N TYR A 198 -9.51 14.18 -3.81
CA TYR A 198 -9.41 14.00 -2.35
C TYR A 198 -8.12 14.54 -1.77
N LEU A 199 -6.97 14.21 -2.38
CA LEU A 199 -5.64 14.57 -1.92
C LEU A 199 -4.83 15.21 -3.07
N PRO A 200 -3.87 16.10 -2.76
CA PRO A 200 -2.99 16.66 -3.77
C PRO A 200 -2.07 15.60 -4.37
N ALA A 201 -1.68 15.80 -5.63
CA ALA A 201 -0.63 14.99 -6.25
C ALA A 201 0.70 15.15 -5.49
N HIS A 202 1.51 14.10 -5.47
CA HIS A 202 2.77 14.08 -4.74
C HIS A 202 3.96 14.22 -5.68
N TYR A 203 4.86 15.13 -5.35
CA TYR A 203 6.09 15.38 -6.11
C TYR A 203 7.32 15.02 -5.29
N PHE A 204 8.24 14.29 -5.90
CA PHE A 204 9.58 14.06 -5.39
C PHE A 204 10.56 13.72 -6.51
N GLU A 205 11.85 13.70 -6.18
CA GLU A 205 12.92 13.32 -7.08
C GLU A 205 13.74 12.18 -6.47
N THR A 206 14.19 11.25 -7.32
CA THR A 206 15.25 10.29 -6.96
C THR A 206 16.49 10.59 -7.78
N GLN A 207 17.64 10.16 -7.29
CA GLN A 207 18.91 10.25 -8.01
C GLN A 207 19.53 8.85 -8.14
N ASP A 208 19.97 8.49 -9.34
CA ASP A 208 20.72 7.25 -9.55
C ASP A 208 22.21 7.39 -9.14
N SER A 209 22.96 6.28 -9.18
CA SER A 209 24.39 6.26 -8.83
C SER A 209 25.27 7.06 -9.79
N GLN A 210 24.77 7.43 -10.98
CA GLN A 210 25.46 8.25 -11.97
C GLN A 210 25.08 9.73 -11.84
N GLY A 211 24.21 10.07 -10.88
CA GLY A 211 23.78 11.42 -10.60
C GLY A 211 22.58 11.88 -11.43
N HIS A 212 21.98 11.03 -12.27
CA HIS A 212 20.79 11.39 -13.05
C HIS A 212 19.58 11.47 -12.13
N LYS A 213 18.87 12.58 -12.25
CA LYS A 213 17.63 12.82 -11.50
C LYS A 213 16.43 12.31 -12.27
N ARG A 214 15.54 11.62 -11.57
CA ARG A 214 14.21 11.26 -12.06
C ARG A 214 13.16 11.93 -11.21
N GLN A 215 12.24 12.64 -11.87
CA GLN A 215 11.12 13.30 -11.24
C GLN A 215 9.90 12.39 -11.23
N PHE A 216 9.10 12.49 -10.17
CA PHE A 216 7.84 11.77 -10.01
C PHE A 216 6.73 12.76 -9.68
N ASN A 217 5.62 12.66 -10.41
CA ASN A 217 4.42 13.48 -10.20
C ASN A 217 3.24 12.54 -10.01
N LEU A 218 3.12 11.97 -8.82
CA LEU A 218 2.29 10.80 -8.59
C LEU A 218 0.89 11.15 -8.07
N ILE A 219 -0.07 10.38 -8.55
CA ILE A 219 -1.42 10.26 -7.98
C ILE A 219 -1.72 8.79 -7.68
N ASP A 220 -2.87 8.57 -7.05
CA ASP A 220 -3.28 7.28 -6.53
C ASP A 220 -3.17 6.13 -7.53
N GLY A 221 -2.65 5.01 -7.05
CA GLY A 221 -2.48 3.79 -7.85
C GLY A 221 -3.78 3.20 -8.36
N GLY A 222 -4.92 3.54 -7.76
CA GLY A 222 -6.25 3.16 -8.20
C GLY A 222 -6.63 3.68 -9.57
N VAL A 223 -5.97 4.74 -10.05
CA VAL A 223 -6.07 5.23 -11.44
C VAL A 223 -5.46 4.23 -12.42
N ALA A 224 -4.43 3.48 -12.00
CA ALA A 224 -3.80 2.44 -12.79
C ALA A 224 -4.42 1.05 -12.52
N ALA A 225 -4.45 0.61 -11.27
CA ALA A 225 -4.94 -0.69 -10.84
C ALA A 225 -5.39 -0.64 -9.36
N ASN A 226 -6.69 -0.48 -9.11
CA ASN A 226 -7.21 -0.48 -7.73
C ASN A 226 -7.04 -1.83 -7.02
N ASN A 227 -7.15 -2.93 -7.77
CA ASN A 227 -6.78 -4.26 -7.32
C ASN A 227 -5.42 -4.62 -7.92
N PRO A 228 -4.34 -4.71 -7.13
CA PRO A 228 -3.00 -4.93 -7.64
C PRO A 228 -2.69 -6.40 -7.98
N ALA A 229 -3.64 -7.35 -7.84
CA ALA A 229 -3.34 -8.78 -7.97
C ALA A 229 -2.72 -9.16 -9.30
N LEU A 230 -3.30 -8.71 -10.41
CA LEU A 230 -2.75 -8.99 -11.75
C LEU A 230 -1.38 -8.30 -11.95
N VAL A 231 -1.17 -7.12 -11.37
CA VAL A 231 0.11 -6.41 -11.42
C VAL A 231 1.18 -7.18 -10.65
N ALA A 232 0.84 -7.68 -9.46
CA ALA A 232 1.74 -8.47 -8.62
C ALA A 232 2.12 -9.79 -9.29
N ILE A 233 1.15 -10.52 -9.85
CA ILE A 233 1.41 -11.75 -10.60
C ILE A 233 2.34 -11.46 -11.77
N ASN A 234 2.08 -10.42 -12.56
CA ASN A 234 2.95 -10.04 -13.68
C ASN A 234 4.39 -9.73 -13.25
N GLN A 235 4.57 -8.98 -12.14
CA GLN A 235 5.89 -8.68 -11.59
C GLN A 235 6.63 -9.96 -11.14
N ALA A 236 5.94 -10.85 -10.42
CA ALA A 236 6.50 -12.12 -9.97
C ALA A 236 6.87 -13.02 -11.16
N THR A 237 5.98 -13.17 -12.15
CA THR A 237 6.24 -13.98 -13.35
C THR A 237 7.41 -13.45 -14.16
N LYS A 238 7.51 -12.12 -14.37
CA LYS A 238 8.66 -11.51 -15.07
C LYS A 238 9.98 -11.85 -14.41
N GLN A 239 10.01 -11.94 -13.08
CA GLN A 239 11.21 -12.31 -12.35
C GLN A 239 11.56 -13.80 -12.49
N MET A 240 10.56 -14.68 -12.61
CA MET A 240 10.78 -16.12 -12.82
C MET A 240 11.26 -16.46 -14.22
N THR A 241 10.85 -15.67 -15.22
CA THR A 241 11.19 -15.89 -16.64
C THR A 241 12.50 -15.24 -17.08
N ARG A 242 13.16 -14.47 -16.20
CA ARG A 242 14.47 -13.86 -16.43
C ARG A 242 15.57 -14.83 -16.05
#